data_AF-A2WQ64-F1
#
_entry.id   AF-A2WQ64-F1
#
_cell.length_a   1.000
_cell.length_b   1.000
_cell.length_c   1.000
_cell.angle_alpha   90.00
_cell.angle_beta   90.00
_cell.angle_gamma   90.00
#
_symmetry.space_group_name_H-M   'P 1'
#
loop_
_entity.id
_entity.type
_entity.pdbx_description
1 polymer ?
#
loop_
_entity_poly.entity_id
_entity_poly.type
_entity_poly.pdbx_seq_one_letter_code
_entity_poly.pdbx_strand_id
1 'polypeptide(L)'
;MTLLCVPLVARTVEAMRADAAAAAAAGADLVEIRLDFIGSKFRPREDLPRLLRGCPLPAIVTYRQLPAHRALDWFDTGFASI
;
A
#
# COMPACT_ATOMS: atom_id res chain seq x y z
N MET A 1 16.55 2.15 -19.91
CA MET A 1 16.04 0.97 -19.20
C MET A 1 14.82 1.41 -18.41
N THR A 2 13.73 0.66 -18.43
CA THR A 2 12.47 0.96 -17.71
C THR A 2 12.24 -0.12 -16.66
N LEU A 3 11.76 0.24 -15.47
CA LEU A 3 11.46 -0.70 -14.39
C LEU A 3 9.95 -0.97 -14.30
N LEU A 4 9.58 -2.22 -14.00
CA LEU A 4 8.20 -2.63 -13.72
C LEU A 4 7.88 -2.45 -12.24
N CYS A 5 7.03 -1.45 -11.94
CA CYS A 5 6.53 -1.16 -10.60
C CYS A 5 5.11 -1.70 -10.42
N VAL A 6 4.90 -2.50 -9.36
CA VAL A 6 3.56 -3.06 -9.03
C VAL A 6 2.94 -2.30 -7.86
N PRO A 7 1.74 -1.69 -8.02
CA PRO A 7 1.05 -1.05 -6.91
C PRO A 7 0.42 -2.08 -5.97
N LEU A 8 0.67 -1.94 -4.68
CA LEU A 8 0.05 -2.72 -3.62
C LEU A 8 -1.08 -1.91 -3.01
N VAL A 9 -2.29 -2.46 -3.00
CA VAL A 9 -3.55 -1.76 -2.63
C VAL A 9 -4.37 -2.53 -1.60
N ALA A 10 -3.76 -3.50 -0.93
CA ALA A 10 -4.42 -4.28 0.11
C ALA A 10 -4.78 -3.43 1.34
N ARG A 11 -5.79 -3.89 2.09
CA ARG A 11 -6.40 -3.13 3.19
C ARG A 11 -5.73 -3.34 4.55
N THR A 12 -4.79 -4.28 4.64
CA THR A 12 -4.07 -4.63 5.86
C THR A 12 -2.58 -4.74 5.60
N VAL A 13 -1.78 -4.53 6.65
CA VAL A 13 -0.31 -4.65 6.59
C VAL A 13 0.13 -6.05 6.15
N GLU A 14 -0.48 -7.09 6.70
CA GLU A 14 -0.11 -8.47 6.36
C GLU A 14 -0.47 -8.82 4.91
N ALA A 15 -1.60 -8.35 4.40
CA ALA A 15 -1.97 -8.55 3.00
C ALA A 15 -1.03 -7.78 2.05
N MET A 16 -0.63 -6.54 2.38
CA MET A 16 0.38 -5.81 1.61
C MET A 16 1.72 -6.57 1.54
N ARG A 17 2.12 -7.25 2.62
CA ARG A 17 3.35 -8.08 2.64
C ARG A 17 3.21 -9.31 1.76
N ALA A 18 2.06 -9.98 1.78
CA ALA A 18 1.78 -11.10 0.91
C ALA A 18 1.79 -10.68 -0.57
N ASP A 19 1.18 -9.54 -0.91
CA ASP A 19 1.18 -9.00 -2.26
C ASP A 19 2.58 -8.62 -2.73
N ALA A 20 3.42 -8.06 -1.85
CA ALA A 20 4.82 -7.77 -2.18
C ALA A 20 5.60 -9.05 -2.52
N ALA A 21 5.36 -10.14 -1.78
CA ALA A 21 5.96 -11.45 -2.09
C ALA A 21 5.46 -12.03 -3.41
N ALA A 22 4.15 -11.89 -3.69
CA ALA A 22 3.58 -12.32 -4.96
C ALA A 22 4.14 -11.50 -6.15
N ALA A 23 4.30 -10.19 -5.99
CA ALA A 23 4.90 -9.32 -7.01
C ALA A 23 6.36 -9.71 -7.30
N ALA A 24 7.14 -10.03 -6.27
CA ALA A 24 8.50 -10.53 -6.42
C ALA A 24 8.54 -11.85 -7.18
N ALA A 25 7.68 -12.81 -6.79
CA ALA A 25 7.57 -14.10 -7.47
C ALA A 25 7.12 -13.98 -8.94
N ALA A 26 6.37 -12.93 -9.27
CA ALA A 26 5.92 -12.62 -10.63
C ALA A 26 6.95 -11.83 -11.47
N GLY A 27 8.09 -11.44 -10.90
CA GLY A 27 9.17 -10.75 -11.62
C GLY A 27 9.06 -9.23 -11.67
N ALA A 28 8.38 -8.60 -10.70
CA ALA A 28 8.41 -7.14 -10.57
C ALA A 28 9.80 -6.63 -10.14
N ASP A 29 10.19 -5.45 -10.64
CA ASP A 29 11.46 -4.81 -10.27
C ASP A 29 11.34 -4.03 -8.95
N LEU A 30 10.15 -3.50 -8.66
CA LEU A 30 9.83 -2.77 -7.43
C LEU A 30 8.33 -2.78 -7.15
N VAL A 31 7.97 -2.35 -5.94
CA VAL A 31 6.58 -2.18 -5.51
C VAL A 31 6.27 -0.75 -5.09
N GLU A 32 5.04 -0.30 -5.33
CA GLU A 32 4.49 0.93 -4.77
C GLU A 32 3.53 0.58 -3.63
N ILE A 33 3.90 0.87 -2.39
CA ILE A 33 3.06 0.67 -1.22
C ILE A 33 2.11 1.87 -1.10
N ARG A 34 0.81 1.66 -1.39
CA ARG A 34 -0.23 2.69 -1.25
C ARG A 34 -0.78 2.72 0.17
N LEU A 35 -0.19 3.55 1.02
CA LEU A 35 -0.60 3.70 2.41
C LEU A 35 -2.05 4.16 2.56
N ASP A 36 -2.56 4.91 1.58
CA ASP A 36 -3.95 5.37 1.54
C ASP A 36 -4.99 4.25 1.38
N PHE A 37 -4.56 3.02 1.04
CA PHE A 37 -5.45 1.84 1.00
C PHE A 37 -5.48 1.04 2.30
N ILE A 38 -4.48 1.21 3.17
CA ILE A 38 -4.46 0.53 4.46
C ILE A 38 -5.48 1.23 5.36
N GLY A 39 -6.39 0.44 5.95
CA GLY A 39 -7.52 1.00 6.70
C GLY A 39 -7.11 1.92 7.86
N SER A 40 -8.11 2.57 8.47
CA SER A 40 -7.95 3.60 9.52
C SER A 40 -7.11 3.20 10.75
N LYS A 41 -6.82 1.90 10.92
CA LYS A 41 -5.98 1.37 12.01
C LYS A 41 -4.49 1.33 11.70
N PHE A 42 -4.03 1.83 10.54
CA PHE A 42 -2.60 1.89 10.22
C PHE A 42 -1.86 2.75 11.24
N ARG A 43 -0.79 2.20 11.85
CA ARG A 43 0.05 2.87 12.85
C ARG A 43 1.41 3.16 12.23
N PRO A 44 1.66 4.35 11.66
CA PRO A 44 2.84 4.59 10.82
C PRO A 44 4.18 4.23 11.48
N ARG A 45 4.34 4.52 12.78
CA ARG A 45 5.58 4.24 13.51
C ARG A 45 5.86 2.75 13.72
N GLU A 46 4.82 1.90 13.70
CA GLU A 46 4.95 0.46 13.93
C GLU A 46 4.87 -0.33 12.64
N ASP A 47 3.89 0.02 11.79
CA ASP A 47 3.53 -0.76 10.63
C ASP A 47 4.41 -0.44 9.41
N LEU A 48 4.85 0.82 9.23
CA LEU A 48 5.74 1.16 8.11
C LEU A 48 7.09 0.44 8.22
N PRO A 49 7.78 0.39 9.38
CA PRO A 49 8.97 -0.43 9.52
C PRO A 49 8.71 -1.92 9.25
N ARG A 50 7.55 -2.45 9.64
CA ARG A 50 7.18 -3.85 9.39
C ARG A 50 6.99 -4.14 7.89
N LEU A 51 6.36 -3.23 7.15
CA LEU A 51 6.22 -3.31 5.70
C LEU A 51 7.58 -3.28 5.00
N LEU A 52 8.48 -2.39 5.42
CA LEU A 52 9.76 -2.17 4.74
C LEU A 52 10.82 -3.23 5.07
N ARG A 53 10.97 -3.64 6.34
CA ARG A 53 12.05 -4.56 6.76
C ARG A 53 11.91 -5.98 6.19
N GLY A 54 10.72 -6.35 5.71
CA GLY A 54 10.44 -7.66 5.10
C GLY A 54 10.03 -7.56 3.64
N CYS A 55 10.19 -6.41 2.99
CA CYS A 55 9.82 -6.26 1.59
C CYS A 55 10.88 -6.94 0.71
N PRO A 56 10.51 -7.89 -0.16
CA PRO A 56 11.46 -8.61 -1.01
C PRO A 56 12.00 -7.78 -2.18
N LEU A 57 11.41 -6.61 -2.44
CA LEU A 57 11.75 -5.72 -3.54
C LEU A 57 12.02 -4.29 -3.01
N PRO A 58 12.74 -3.45 -3.77
CA PRO A 58 12.74 -2.02 -3.55
C PRO A 58 11.30 -1.48 -3.48
N ALA A 59 11.03 -0.57 -2.56
CA ALA A 59 9.69 -0.05 -2.33
C ALA A 59 9.65 1.47 -2.47
N ILE A 60 8.66 1.96 -3.23
CA ILE A 60 8.20 3.35 -3.19
C ILE A 60 7.02 3.39 -2.23
N VAL A 61 7.04 4.33 -1.28
CA VAL A 61 5.93 4.54 -0.35
C VAL A 61 5.15 5.75 -0.80
N THR A 62 3.89 5.55 -1.14
CA THR A 62 2.99 6.61 -1.59
C THR A 62 1.85 6.75 -0.60
N TYR A 63 1.63 7.97 -0.12
CA TYR A 63 0.41 8.34 0.60
C TYR A 63 -0.33 9.39 -0.22
N ARG A 64 -1.31 8.94 -1.02
CA ARG A 64 -2.11 9.86 -1.85
C ARG A 64 -3.28 10.38 -1.04
N GLN A 65 -3.17 11.62 -0.60
CA GLN A 65 -4.27 12.29 0.09
C GLN A 65 -5.43 12.53 -0.86
N LEU A 66 -6.64 12.46 -0.32
CA LEU A 66 -7.83 12.94 -0.99
C LEU A 66 -7.95 14.46 -0.80
N PRO A 67 -8.51 15.18 -1.78
CA PRO A 67 -8.85 16.58 -1.60
C PRO A 67 -9.71 16.76 -0.34
N ALA A 68 -9.43 17.80 0.46
CA ALA A 68 -10.08 18.02 1.75
C ALA A 68 -11.61 18.03 1.69
N HIS A 69 -12.20 18.50 0.59
CA HIS A 69 -13.66 18.50 0.38
C HIS A 69 -14.28 17.11 0.16
N ARG A 70 -13.47 16.10 -0.13
CA ARG A 70 -13.86 14.69 -0.31
C ARG A 70 -13.42 13.78 0.83
N ALA A 71 -12.57 14.27 1.74
CA ALA A 71 -12.05 13.48 2.85
C ALA A 71 -13.16 13.14 3.87
N LEU A 72 -14.13 14.05 4.08
CA LEU A 72 -15.28 13.81 4.95
C LEU A 72 -16.17 12.68 4.38
N ASP A 73 -16.48 12.73 3.08
CA ASP A 73 -17.31 11.71 2.43
C ASP A 73 -16.63 10.33 2.40
N TRP A 74 -15.30 10.27 2.26
CA TRP A 74 -14.59 9.02 2.01
C TRP A 74 -14.43 8.14 3.25
N PHE A 75 -14.26 8.73 4.43
CA PHE A 75 -14.21 7.96 5.68
C PHE A 75 -15.61 7.50 6.13
N ASP A 76 -16.66 8.24 5.75
CA ASP A 76 -18.05 7.91 6.09
C ASP A 76 -18.73 6.94 5.11
N THR A 77 -18.31 6.88 3.84
CA THR A 77 -18.99 6.06 2.80
C THR A 77 -18.42 4.66 2.60
N GLY A 78 -17.44 4.23 3.41
CA GLY A 78 -17.08 2.81 3.56
C GLY A 78 -17.05 2.02 2.25
N PHE A 79 -16.11 2.33 1.36
CA PHE A 79 -16.04 1.66 0.07
C PHE A 79 -15.50 0.21 0.23
N ALA A 80 -16.40 -0.71 0.51
CA ALA A 80 -16.33 -2.07 0.01
C ALA A 80 -16.82 -2.04 -1.45
N SER A 81 -16.06 -2.64 -2.38
CA SER A 81 -16.42 -2.92 -3.79
C SER A 81 -15.90 -1.97 -4.88
N ILE A 82 -14.58 -1.92 -5.11
CA ILE A 82 -14.02 -2.08 -6.48
C ILE A 82 -13.01 -3.21 -6.37
#